data_AF-A0A354A550-F1
#
_entry.id   AF-A0A354A550-F1
#
_cell.length_a   1.000
_cell.length_b   1.000
_cell.length_c   1.000
_cell.angle_alpha   90.00
_cell.angle_beta   90.00
_cell.angle_gamma   90.00
#
_symmetry.space_group_name_H-M   'P 1'
#
loop_
_entity.id
_entity.type
_entity.pdbx_description
1 polymer ?
#
loop_
_entity_poly.entity_id
_entity_poly.type
_entity_poly.pdbx_seq_one_letter_code
_entity_poly.pdbx_strand_id
1 'polypeptide(L)'
;MLLQSRKLISEGNFDGALKANEKVMSLFMKEPPGDQAVYNMGLIYAHDMNQGKDYNKSLMYFEKLSEEYPQSPLAVEAATWADLLKKRLMLQAMIEKESVRSSAEEYFLRGMNMLSSGDYQGSQKENKKVLSLYNTAPPADQALFNIGLIYAHYGNPDKDYLESIQYFEKLIQKYPGSPLVEQAKIWLNVLNIIEKVKQVDIEIDKKKRELTR
;
A
#
# COMPACT_ATOMS: atom_id res chain seq x y z
N MET A 1 37.90 11.81 -17.02
CA MET A 1 36.61 11.11 -16.78
C MET A 1 35.61 11.97 -16.02
N LEU A 2 35.96 12.61 -14.89
CA LEU A 2 35.02 13.53 -14.20
C LEU A 2 34.65 14.78 -15.01
N LEU A 3 35.60 15.39 -15.74
CA LEU A 3 35.29 16.50 -16.67
C LEU A 3 34.34 16.07 -17.79
N GLN A 4 34.49 14.84 -18.28
CA GLN A 4 33.60 14.25 -19.28
C GLN A 4 32.20 14.06 -18.70
N SER A 5 32.07 13.57 -17.46
CA SER A 5 30.77 13.50 -16.78
C SER A 5 30.10 14.87 -16.70
N ARG A 6 30.81 15.93 -16.29
CA ARG A 6 30.23 17.28 -16.21
C ARG A 6 29.72 17.78 -17.56
N LYS A 7 30.48 17.55 -18.63
CA LYS A 7 30.06 17.85 -20.00
C LYS A 7 28.77 17.08 -20.36
N LEU A 8 28.73 15.79 -20.08
CA LEU A 8 27.57 14.94 -20.37
C LEU A 8 26.32 15.40 -19.59
N ILE A 9 26.46 15.82 -18.33
CA ILE A 9 25.36 16.41 -17.56
C ILE A 9 24.83 17.68 -18.24
N SER A 10 25.71 18.57 -18.71
CA SER A 10 25.30 19.80 -19.42
C SER A 10 24.60 19.53 -20.75
N GLU A 11 24.87 18.38 -21.37
CA GLU A 11 24.21 17.89 -22.58
C GLU A 11 22.90 17.13 -22.28
N GLY A 12 22.53 16.98 -20.99
CA GLY A 12 21.38 16.18 -20.54
C GLY A 12 21.60 14.66 -20.60
N ASN A 13 22.81 14.21 -20.94
CA ASN A 13 23.16 12.79 -21.00
C ASN A 13 23.56 12.26 -19.62
N PHE A 14 22.57 12.10 -18.74
CA PHE A 14 22.78 11.62 -17.36
C PHE A 14 23.29 10.19 -17.29
N ASP A 15 22.83 9.28 -18.16
CA ASP A 15 23.32 7.90 -18.20
C ASP A 15 24.80 7.81 -18.59
N GLY A 16 25.21 8.61 -19.58
CA GLY A 16 26.62 8.74 -19.94
C GLY A 16 27.45 9.31 -18.79
N ALA A 17 26.92 10.31 -18.09
CA ALA A 17 27.57 10.88 -16.92
C ALA A 17 27.72 9.87 -15.77
N LEU A 18 26.69 9.04 -15.52
CA LEU A 18 26.76 7.95 -14.54
C LEU A 18 27.86 6.95 -14.90
N LYS A 19 27.87 6.44 -16.14
CA LYS A 19 28.92 5.50 -16.61
C LYS A 19 30.33 6.08 -16.48
N ALA A 20 30.49 7.38 -16.75
CA ALA A 20 31.77 8.05 -16.59
C ALA A 20 32.22 8.14 -15.12
N ASN A 21 31.30 8.37 -14.17
CA ASN A 21 31.61 8.34 -12.74
C ASN A 21 31.81 6.92 -12.21
N GLU A 22 31.00 5.94 -12.63
CA GLU A 22 31.17 4.53 -12.27
C GLU A 22 32.56 4.02 -12.61
N LYS A 23 33.07 4.39 -13.80
CA LYS A 23 34.43 4.06 -14.20
C LYS A 23 35.47 4.68 -13.27
N VAL A 24 35.30 5.94 -12.85
CA VAL A 24 36.20 6.59 -11.89
C VAL A 24 36.14 5.90 -10.53
N MET A 25 34.94 5.67 -9.99
CA MET A 25 34.74 4.95 -8.74
C MET A 25 35.40 3.56 -8.75
N SER A 26 35.32 2.84 -9.87
CA SER A 26 35.93 1.51 -10.01
C SER A 26 37.47 1.55 -10.07
N LEU A 27 38.05 2.61 -10.63
CA LEU A 27 39.50 2.75 -10.80
C LEU A 27 40.18 3.34 -9.56
N PHE A 28 39.44 4.10 -8.75
CA PHE A 28 39.95 4.84 -7.58
C PHE A 28 39.12 4.46 -6.34
N MET A 29 39.21 3.20 -5.93
CA MET A 29 38.45 2.70 -4.77
C MET A 29 39.00 3.28 -3.47
N LYS A 30 38.15 3.91 -2.66
CA LYS A 30 38.50 4.50 -1.34
C LYS A 30 39.57 5.60 -1.38
N GLU A 31 39.93 6.07 -2.57
CA GLU A 31 40.90 7.15 -2.78
C GLU A 31 40.34 8.20 -3.74
N PRO A 32 40.75 9.48 -3.62
CA PRO A 32 40.43 10.48 -4.63
C PRO A 32 41.01 10.11 -6.02
N PRO A 33 40.31 10.41 -7.12
CA PRO A 33 39.04 11.14 -7.21
C PRO A 33 37.78 10.24 -7.16
N GLY A 34 37.86 9.03 -6.58
CA GLY A 34 36.72 8.14 -6.41
C GLY A 34 35.63 8.70 -5.50
N ASP A 35 36.02 9.47 -4.48
CA ASP A 35 35.11 10.24 -3.62
C ASP A 35 34.26 11.23 -4.42
N GLN A 36 34.89 12.00 -5.31
CA GLN A 36 34.19 12.93 -6.21
C GLN A 36 33.24 12.19 -7.15
N ALA A 37 33.61 11.00 -7.62
CA ALA A 37 32.76 10.20 -8.49
C ALA A 37 31.49 9.74 -7.76
N VAL A 38 31.63 9.21 -6.54
CA VAL A 38 30.50 8.78 -5.70
C VAL A 38 29.60 9.97 -5.38
N TYR A 39 30.17 11.10 -4.99
CA TYR A 39 29.42 12.33 -4.72
C TYR A 39 28.64 12.83 -5.95
N ASN A 40 29.28 12.85 -7.13
CA ASN A 40 28.61 13.22 -8.39
C ASN A 40 27.46 12.27 -8.76
N MET A 41 27.60 10.97 -8.50
CA MET A 41 26.51 10.02 -8.74
C MET A 41 25.31 10.32 -7.83
N GLY A 42 25.54 10.65 -6.56
CA GLY A 42 24.51 11.14 -5.65
C GLY A 42 23.76 12.33 -6.22
N LEU A 43 24.49 13.34 -6.71
CA LEU A 43 23.90 14.53 -7.34
C LEU A 43 23.13 14.21 -8.64
N ILE A 44 23.68 13.36 -9.52
CA ILE A 44 23.02 12.99 -10.79
C ILE A 44 21.67 12.30 -10.51
N TYR A 45 21.63 11.40 -9.52
CA TYR A 45 20.38 10.73 -9.14
C TYR A 45 19.38 11.64 -8.43
N ALA A 46 19.80 12.79 -7.88
CA ALA A 46 18.89 13.82 -7.33
C ALA A 46 18.50 14.91 -8.34
N HIS A 47 19.14 14.93 -9.52
CA HIS A 47 19.06 16.04 -10.45
C HIS A 47 17.68 16.16 -11.11
N ASP A 48 17.05 17.34 -11.07
CA ASP A 48 15.65 17.50 -11.52
C ASP A 48 15.43 17.29 -13.02
N MET A 49 16.41 17.60 -13.86
CA MET A 49 16.34 17.32 -15.30
C MET A 49 16.64 15.85 -15.67
N ASN A 50 17.09 15.03 -14.71
CA ASN A 50 17.33 13.61 -14.96
C ASN A 50 15.99 12.87 -14.92
N GLN A 51 15.54 12.33 -16.06
CA GLN A 51 14.31 11.52 -16.10
C GLN A 51 14.45 10.22 -15.27
N GLY A 52 15.68 9.72 -15.10
CA GLY A 52 16.01 8.60 -14.23
C GLY A 52 16.33 9.03 -12.79
N LYS A 53 15.90 10.22 -12.36
CA LYS A 53 16.05 10.70 -10.98
C LYS A 53 15.46 9.69 -10.00
N ASP A 54 16.24 9.34 -9.00
CA ASP A 54 15.91 8.33 -7.99
C ASP A 54 16.52 8.76 -6.66
N TYR A 55 15.70 9.30 -5.77
CA TYR A 55 16.15 9.80 -4.48
C TYR A 55 16.67 8.69 -3.55
N ASN A 56 16.24 7.43 -3.73
CA ASN A 56 16.79 6.31 -2.96
C ASN A 56 18.21 5.98 -3.42
N LYS A 57 18.46 5.94 -4.73
CA LYS A 57 19.83 5.76 -5.26
C LYS A 57 20.72 6.94 -4.89
N SER A 58 20.21 8.16 -5.00
CA SER A 58 20.94 9.35 -4.56
C SER A 58 21.37 9.25 -3.10
N LEU A 59 20.42 8.91 -2.21
CA LEU A 59 20.69 8.69 -0.80
C LEU A 59 21.76 7.61 -0.58
N MET A 60 21.62 6.47 -1.25
CA MET A 60 22.60 5.37 -1.18
C MET A 60 24.02 5.84 -1.53
N TYR A 61 24.21 6.65 -2.57
CA TYR A 61 25.55 7.15 -2.93
C TYR A 61 26.10 8.17 -1.93
N PHE A 62 25.24 9.02 -1.33
CA PHE A 62 25.70 9.95 -0.28
C PHE A 62 26.06 9.24 1.03
N GLU A 63 25.31 8.22 1.42
CA GLU A 63 25.65 7.37 2.57
C GLU A 63 26.96 6.61 2.30
N LYS A 64 27.08 6.03 1.10
CA LYS A 64 28.31 5.36 0.65
C LYS A 64 29.54 6.25 0.74
N LEU A 65 29.42 7.54 0.42
CA LEU A 65 30.54 8.48 0.53
C LEU A 65 31.02 8.63 1.97
N SER A 66 30.08 8.78 2.91
CA SER A 66 30.38 8.91 4.34
C SER A 66 31.01 7.64 4.92
N GLU A 67 30.61 6.47 4.43
CA GLU A 67 31.11 5.16 4.89
C GLU A 67 32.46 4.78 4.28
N GLU A 68 32.63 4.95 2.98
CA GLU A 68 33.83 4.50 2.26
C GLU A 68 34.93 5.57 2.18
N TYR A 69 34.58 6.86 2.33
CA TYR A 69 35.49 8.00 2.24
C TYR A 69 35.33 8.96 3.44
N PRO A 70 35.44 8.48 4.70
CA PRO A 70 35.16 9.30 5.89
C PRO A 70 36.11 10.50 6.06
N GLN A 71 37.30 10.47 5.43
CA GLN A 71 38.27 11.57 5.45
C GLN A 71 38.10 12.55 4.28
N SER A 72 37.19 12.27 3.33
CA SER A 72 36.94 13.18 2.21
C SER A 72 36.30 14.47 2.74
N PRO A 73 36.75 15.65 2.27
CA PRO A 73 36.07 16.91 2.59
C PRO A 73 34.61 16.94 2.11
N LEU A 74 34.24 16.07 1.15
CA LEU A 74 32.87 15.92 0.65
C LEU A 74 31.97 15.11 1.58
N ALA A 75 32.52 14.38 2.55
CA ALA A 75 31.74 13.51 3.43
C ALA A 75 30.72 14.29 4.28
N VAL A 76 31.10 15.47 4.79
CA VAL A 76 30.20 16.35 5.57
C VAL A 76 29.04 16.83 4.70
N GLU A 77 29.33 17.23 3.47
CA GLU A 77 28.29 17.70 2.55
C GLU A 77 27.37 16.55 2.12
N ALA A 78 27.93 15.37 1.83
CA ALA A 78 27.15 14.18 1.51
C ALA A 78 26.23 13.75 2.66
N ALA A 79 26.72 13.79 3.91
CA ALA A 79 25.87 13.54 5.08
C ALA A 79 24.70 14.53 5.16
N THR A 80 24.94 15.81 4.85
CA THR A 80 23.88 16.84 4.80
C THR A 80 22.84 16.53 3.71
N TRP A 81 23.29 16.14 2.52
CA TRP A 81 22.41 15.69 1.44
C TRP A 81 21.61 14.45 1.82
N ALA A 82 22.26 13.46 2.45
CA ALA A 82 21.60 12.24 2.91
C ALA A 82 20.48 12.54 3.92
N ASP A 83 20.74 13.41 4.90
CA ASP A 83 19.72 13.82 5.88
C ASP A 83 18.53 14.54 5.23
N LEU A 84 18.79 15.43 4.27
CA LEU A 84 17.74 16.12 3.53
C LEU A 84 16.90 15.14 2.70
N LEU A 85 17.53 14.20 2.02
CA LEU A 85 16.86 13.17 1.22
C LEU A 85 16.04 12.22 2.10
N LYS A 86 16.56 11.81 3.27
CA LYS A 86 15.81 11.03 4.26
C LYS A 86 14.53 11.75 4.67
N LYS A 87 14.62 13.04 5.02
CA LYS A 87 13.44 13.85 5.38
C LYS A 87 12.44 13.94 4.22
N ARG A 88 12.93 14.13 2.99
CA ARG A 88 12.08 14.19 1.80
C ARG A 88 11.36 12.87 1.53
N LEU A 89 12.08 11.75 1.58
CA LEU A 89 11.51 10.41 1.36
C LEU A 89 10.49 10.07 2.46
N MET A 90 10.77 10.43 3.71
CA MET A 90 9.83 10.27 4.82
C MET A 90 8.56 11.10 4.61
N LEU A 91 8.69 12.36 4.20
CA LEU A 91 7.55 13.23 3.89
C LEU A 91 6.73 12.68 2.71
N GLN A 92 7.40 12.20 1.65
CA GLN A 92 6.73 11.57 0.51
C GLN A 92 5.92 10.35 0.94
N ALA A 93 6.51 9.45 1.75
CA ALA A 93 5.81 8.28 2.28
C ALA A 93 4.62 8.66 3.17
N MET A 94 4.72 9.75 3.96
CA MET A 94 3.61 10.27 4.75
C MET A 94 2.47 10.80 3.88
N ILE A 95 2.79 11.58 2.85
CA ILE A 95 1.80 12.13 1.89
C ILE A 95 1.11 11.00 1.15
N GLU A 96 1.85 10.01 0.67
CA GLU A 96 1.30 8.83 0.00
C GLU A 96 0.36 8.07 0.94
N LYS A 97 0.78 7.82 2.19
CA LYS A 97 -0.05 7.15 3.19
C LYS A 97 -1.34 7.92 3.50
N GLU A 98 -1.26 9.24 3.65
CA GLU A 98 -2.43 10.09 3.93
C GLU A 98 -3.37 10.20 2.73
N SER A 99 -2.82 10.40 1.53
CA SER A 99 -3.60 10.42 0.28
C SER A 99 -4.34 9.11 0.08
N VAL A 100 -3.64 7.99 0.29
CA VAL A 100 -4.24 6.67 0.31
C VAL A 100 -5.34 6.67 1.37
N ARG A 101 -5.08 6.87 2.66
CA ARG A 101 -6.14 6.87 3.71
C ARG A 101 -7.37 7.71 3.36
N SER A 102 -7.19 8.94 2.90
CA SER A 102 -8.29 9.85 2.53
C SER A 102 -9.20 9.26 1.43
N SER A 103 -8.63 8.47 0.51
CA SER A 103 -9.41 7.81 -0.54
C SER A 103 -10.35 6.72 0.00
N ALA A 104 -9.93 5.93 0.99
CA ALA A 104 -10.81 4.93 1.63
C ALA A 104 -11.96 5.59 2.39
N GLU A 105 -11.70 6.67 3.11
CA GLU A 105 -12.71 7.40 3.86
C GLU A 105 -13.80 7.93 2.91
N GLU A 106 -13.41 8.43 1.73
CA GLU A 106 -14.35 8.84 0.69
C GLU A 106 -15.19 7.66 0.15
N TYR A 107 -14.58 6.51 -0.12
CA TYR A 107 -15.31 5.33 -0.55
C TYR A 107 -16.29 4.83 0.50
N PHE A 108 -15.90 4.82 1.78
CA PHE A 108 -16.80 4.44 2.87
C PHE A 108 -17.97 5.42 3.00
N LEU A 109 -17.71 6.73 2.92
CA LEU A 109 -18.77 7.73 3.00
C LEU A 109 -19.80 7.56 1.87
N ARG A 110 -19.34 7.39 0.63
CA ARG A 110 -20.23 7.11 -0.51
C ARG A 110 -21.00 5.80 -0.31
N GLY A 111 -20.32 4.75 0.14
CA GLY A 111 -20.95 3.46 0.41
C GLY A 111 -22.02 3.54 1.51
N MET A 112 -21.79 4.29 2.58
CA MET A 112 -22.77 4.51 3.65
C MET A 112 -23.98 5.31 3.18
N ASN A 113 -23.77 6.32 2.34
CA ASN A 113 -24.87 7.10 1.76
C ASN A 113 -25.74 6.22 0.85
N MET A 114 -25.11 5.40 -0.01
CA MET A 114 -25.82 4.44 -0.87
C MET A 114 -26.59 3.40 -0.04
N LEU A 115 -25.99 2.86 1.03
CA LEU A 115 -26.67 1.94 1.93
C LEU A 115 -27.92 2.57 2.56
N SER A 116 -27.80 3.82 3.01
CA SER A 116 -28.88 4.57 3.65
C SER A 116 -30.03 4.88 2.68
N SER A 117 -29.73 5.02 1.38
CA SER A 117 -30.73 5.18 0.33
C SER A 117 -31.29 3.86 -0.21
N GLY A 118 -30.91 2.71 0.36
CA GLY A 118 -31.33 1.38 -0.09
C GLY A 118 -30.58 0.85 -1.33
N ASP A 119 -29.53 1.54 -1.78
CA ASP A 119 -28.64 1.06 -2.85
C ASP A 119 -27.55 0.14 -2.27
N TYR A 120 -27.95 -1.10 -1.98
CA TYR A 120 -27.05 -2.12 -1.42
C TYR A 120 -25.93 -2.51 -2.38
N GLN A 121 -26.22 -2.59 -3.68
CA GLN A 121 -25.23 -2.97 -4.70
C GLN A 121 -24.18 -1.88 -4.90
N GLY A 122 -24.61 -0.61 -4.95
CA GLY A 122 -23.71 0.54 -4.95
C GLY A 122 -22.83 0.57 -3.70
N SER A 123 -23.42 0.37 -2.53
CA SER A 123 -22.67 0.31 -1.26
C SER A 123 -21.59 -0.79 -1.26
N GLN A 124 -21.93 -1.99 -1.73
CA GLN A 124 -20.95 -3.08 -1.88
C GLN A 124 -19.84 -2.71 -2.85
N LYS A 125 -20.18 -2.07 -3.97
CA LYS A 125 -19.21 -1.65 -5.00
C LYS A 125 -18.18 -0.68 -4.44
N GLU A 126 -18.59 0.31 -3.65
CA GLU A 126 -17.66 1.26 -3.03
C GLU A 126 -16.75 0.57 -2.00
N ASN A 127 -17.27 -0.34 -1.17
CA ASN A 127 -16.43 -1.12 -0.26
C ASN A 127 -15.44 -2.06 -1.01
N LYS A 128 -15.86 -2.64 -2.14
CA LYS A 128 -14.96 -3.46 -2.99
C LYS A 128 -13.82 -2.65 -3.60
N LYS A 129 -13.99 -1.34 -3.85
CA LYS A 129 -12.89 -0.47 -4.28
C LYS A 129 -11.83 -0.32 -3.20
N VAL A 130 -12.23 -0.23 -1.93
CA VAL A 130 -11.29 -0.24 -0.80
C VAL A 130 -10.53 -1.57 -0.76
N LEU A 131 -11.20 -2.71 -0.94
CA LEU A 131 -10.48 -4.00 -1.00
C LEU A 131 -9.44 -4.04 -2.14
N SER A 132 -9.76 -3.46 -3.30
CA SER A 132 -8.85 -3.41 -4.44
C SER A 132 -7.62 -2.52 -4.21
N LEU A 133 -7.78 -1.41 -3.48
CA LEU A 133 -6.72 -0.42 -3.28
C LEU A 133 -5.76 -0.80 -2.14
N TYR A 134 -6.28 -1.46 -1.10
CA TYR A 134 -5.52 -1.70 0.14
C TYR A 134 -5.16 -3.18 0.34
N ASN A 135 -5.76 -4.07 -0.45
CA ASN A 135 -5.49 -5.50 -0.50
C ASN A 135 -5.44 -6.17 0.89
N THR A 136 -4.27 -6.25 1.53
CA THR A 136 -4.04 -6.92 2.83
C THR A 136 -3.77 -5.96 4.00
N ALA A 137 -3.88 -4.64 3.80
CA ALA A 137 -3.66 -3.65 4.85
C ALA A 137 -4.97 -2.96 5.26
N PRO A 138 -5.12 -2.49 6.51
CA PRO A 138 -6.20 -1.60 6.88
C PRO A 138 -6.29 -0.39 5.93
N PRO A 139 -7.51 0.06 5.57
CA PRO A 139 -8.80 -0.31 6.14
C PRO A 139 -9.54 -1.41 5.34
N ALA A 140 -8.84 -2.34 4.69
CA ALA A 140 -9.47 -3.45 3.98
C ALA A 140 -10.27 -4.39 4.91
N ASP A 141 -9.89 -4.49 6.19
CA ASP A 141 -10.66 -5.17 7.23
C ASP A 141 -12.04 -4.54 7.44
N GLN A 142 -12.11 -3.21 7.54
CA GLN A 142 -13.38 -2.48 7.63
C GLN A 142 -14.25 -2.67 6.38
N ALA A 143 -13.65 -2.72 5.19
CA ALA A 143 -14.39 -2.98 3.96
C ALA A 143 -14.98 -4.40 3.92
N LEU A 144 -14.25 -5.43 4.39
CA LEU A 144 -14.80 -6.78 4.53
C LEU A 144 -15.97 -6.81 5.52
N PHE A 145 -15.82 -6.14 6.67
CA PHE A 145 -16.87 -6.06 7.68
C PHE A 145 -18.14 -5.42 7.12
N ASN A 146 -18.01 -4.27 6.46
CA ASN A 146 -19.13 -3.55 5.86
C ASN A 146 -19.84 -4.40 4.80
N ILE A 147 -19.11 -5.11 3.93
CA ILE A 147 -19.73 -5.99 2.92
C ILE A 147 -20.50 -7.13 3.60
N GLY A 148 -19.93 -7.73 4.66
CA GLY A 148 -20.63 -8.71 5.49
C GLY A 148 -21.95 -8.17 6.03
N LEU A 149 -21.95 -6.95 6.58
CA LEU A 149 -23.17 -6.29 7.07
C LEU A 149 -24.18 -6.02 5.95
N ILE A 150 -23.74 -5.61 4.77
CA ILE A 150 -24.64 -5.32 3.64
C ILE A 150 -25.33 -6.60 3.17
N TYR A 151 -24.61 -7.73 3.09
CA TYR A 151 -25.23 -9.02 2.77
C TYR A 151 -26.17 -9.53 3.87
N ALA A 152 -25.92 -9.20 5.13
CA ALA A 152 -26.81 -9.55 6.24
C ALA A 152 -28.01 -8.59 6.42
N HIS A 153 -28.02 -7.46 5.71
CA HIS A 153 -28.99 -6.40 5.95
C HIS A 153 -30.42 -6.87 5.62
N TYR A 154 -31.34 -6.77 6.59
CA TYR A 154 -32.71 -7.30 6.45
C TYR A 154 -33.48 -6.70 5.26
N GLY A 155 -33.27 -5.40 4.99
CA GLY A 155 -33.88 -4.66 3.88
C GLY A 155 -33.21 -4.88 2.52
N ASN A 156 -32.07 -5.59 2.47
CA ASN A 156 -31.44 -5.93 1.20
C ASN A 156 -32.24 -7.03 0.51
N PRO A 157 -32.82 -6.78 -0.68
CA PRO A 157 -33.56 -7.82 -1.42
C PRO A 157 -32.64 -8.97 -1.85
N ASP A 158 -31.35 -8.69 -2.07
CA ASP A 158 -30.31 -9.64 -2.44
C ASP A 158 -29.52 -10.12 -1.21
N LYS A 159 -30.10 -10.06 0.00
CA LYS A 159 -29.41 -10.53 1.20
C LYS A 159 -29.04 -12.01 1.05
N ASP A 160 -27.83 -12.32 1.48
CA ASP A 160 -27.29 -13.67 1.45
C ASP A 160 -26.44 -13.88 2.70
N TYR A 161 -26.97 -14.63 3.66
CA TYR A 161 -26.29 -14.87 4.93
C TYR A 161 -25.05 -15.76 4.76
N LEU A 162 -24.98 -16.61 3.74
CA LEU A 162 -23.80 -17.41 3.46
C LEU A 162 -22.66 -16.54 2.92
N GLU A 163 -22.95 -15.62 2.00
CA GLU A 163 -21.96 -14.63 1.56
C GLU A 163 -21.52 -13.75 2.72
N SER A 164 -22.45 -13.27 3.55
CA SER A 164 -22.12 -12.49 4.74
C SER A 164 -21.13 -13.22 5.66
N ILE A 165 -21.39 -14.51 5.95
CA ILE A 165 -20.50 -15.38 6.72
C ILE A 165 -19.10 -15.42 6.10
N GLN A 166 -18.99 -15.67 4.78
CA GLN A 166 -17.69 -15.75 4.11
C GLN A 166 -16.88 -14.45 4.25
N TYR A 167 -17.53 -13.29 4.22
CA TYR A 167 -16.85 -11.99 4.38
C TYR A 167 -16.31 -11.80 5.81
N PHE A 168 -17.08 -12.19 6.83
CA PHE A 168 -16.60 -12.16 8.22
C PHE A 168 -15.48 -13.17 8.48
N GLU A 169 -15.57 -14.38 7.91
CA GLU A 169 -14.49 -15.37 7.98
C GLU A 169 -13.21 -14.85 7.33
N LYS A 170 -13.31 -14.25 6.14
CA LYS A 170 -12.18 -13.60 5.45
C LYS A 170 -11.55 -12.50 6.31
N LEU A 171 -12.35 -11.70 7.01
CA LEU A 171 -11.84 -10.66 7.91
C LEU A 171 -11.00 -11.29 9.03
N ILE A 172 -11.54 -12.29 9.73
CA ILE A 172 -10.86 -12.94 10.84
C ILE A 172 -9.57 -13.63 10.38
N GLN A 173 -9.61 -14.29 9.22
CA GLN A 173 -8.46 -15.02 8.67
C GLN A 173 -7.34 -14.07 8.22
N LYS A 174 -7.70 -13.01 7.49
CA LYS A 174 -6.71 -12.11 6.88
C LYS A 174 -6.24 -11.00 7.84
N TYR A 175 -7.05 -10.65 8.83
CA TYR A 175 -6.79 -9.55 9.76
C TYR A 175 -7.05 -9.98 11.22
N PRO A 176 -6.33 -10.98 11.74
CA PRO A 176 -6.54 -11.49 13.10
C PRO A 176 -6.31 -10.45 14.20
N GLY A 177 -5.55 -9.37 13.91
CA GLY A 177 -5.33 -8.24 14.81
C GLY A 177 -6.29 -7.06 14.63
N SER A 178 -7.30 -7.16 13.75
CA SER A 178 -8.27 -6.08 13.54
C SER A 178 -9.18 -5.90 14.77
N PRO A 179 -9.50 -4.66 15.17
CA PRO A 179 -10.48 -4.42 16.25
C PRO A 179 -11.89 -4.91 15.91
N LEU A 180 -12.16 -5.25 14.64
CA LEU A 180 -13.44 -5.76 14.17
C LEU A 180 -13.60 -7.28 14.32
N VAL A 181 -12.55 -8.01 14.69
CA VAL A 181 -12.57 -9.48 14.79
C VAL A 181 -13.64 -9.98 15.75
N GLU A 182 -13.74 -9.40 16.95
CA GLU A 182 -14.73 -9.84 17.93
C GLU A 182 -16.16 -9.54 17.48
N GLN A 183 -16.39 -8.41 16.82
CA GLN A 183 -17.68 -8.10 16.22
C GLN A 183 -18.02 -9.06 15.07
N ALA A 184 -17.05 -9.40 14.22
CA ALA A 184 -17.22 -10.36 13.14
C ALA A 184 -17.59 -11.75 13.67
N LYS A 185 -16.96 -12.21 14.76
CA LYS A 185 -17.31 -13.48 15.42
C LYS A 185 -18.75 -13.49 15.96
N ILE A 186 -19.20 -12.37 16.53
CA ILE A 186 -20.59 -12.23 16.99
C ILE A 186 -21.56 -12.38 15.81
N TRP A 187 -21.29 -11.67 14.71
CA TRP A 187 -22.09 -11.79 13.49
C TRP A 187 -22.10 -13.21 12.93
N LEU A 188 -20.95 -13.89 12.88
CA LEU A 188 -20.87 -15.29 12.47
C LEU A 188 -21.75 -16.19 13.31
N ASN A 189 -21.71 -16.05 14.64
CA ASN A 189 -22.55 -16.84 15.53
C ASN A 189 -24.05 -16.61 15.25
N VAL A 190 -24.47 -15.35 15.10
CA VAL A 190 -25.87 -15.00 14.80
C VAL A 190 -26.31 -15.57 13.46
N LEU A 191 -25.51 -15.36 12.41
CA LEU A 191 -25.84 -15.81 11.05
C LEU A 191 -25.86 -17.33 10.93
N ASN A 192 -24.94 -18.03 11.59
CA ASN A 192 -24.93 -19.49 11.64
C ASN A 192 -26.17 -20.07 12.32
N ILE A 193 -26.66 -19.41 13.38
CA ILE A 193 -27.93 -19.81 14.03
C ILE A 193 -29.09 -19.64 13.04
N ILE A 194 -29.17 -18.50 12.34
CA ILE A 194 -30.24 -18.22 11.37
C ILE A 194 -30.24 -19.27 10.25
N GLU A 195 -29.07 -19.56 9.65
CA GLU A 195 -28.98 -20.57 8.59
C GLU A 195 -29.30 -21.98 9.09
N LYS A 196 -28.89 -22.34 10.32
CA LYS A 196 -29.25 -23.63 10.91
C LYS A 196 -30.76 -23.76 11.12
N VAL A 197 -31.43 -22.73 11.62
CA VAL A 197 -32.89 -22.74 11.81
C VAL A 197 -33.60 -22.92 10.46
N LYS A 198 -33.19 -22.16 9.45
CA LYS A 198 -33.70 -22.28 8.07
C LYS A 198 -33.54 -23.69 7.50
N GLN A 199 -32.41 -24.35 7.73
CA GLN A 199 -32.19 -25.74 7.29
C GLN A 199 -33.15 -26.71 7.99
N VAL A 200 -33.35 -26.57 9.31
CA VAL A 200 -34.28 -27.42 10.07
C VAL A 200 -35.71 -27.27 9.56
N ASP A 201 -36.16 -26.05 9.28
CA ASP A 201 -37.51 -25.81 8.74
C ASP A 201 -37.71 -26.49 7.38
N ILE A 202 -36.71 -26.40 6.50
CA ILE A 202 -36.71 -27.09 5.19
C ILE A 202 -36.81 -28.61 5.37
N GLU A 203 -36.07 -29.19 6.32
CA GLU A 203 -36.11 -30.63 6.59
C GLU A 203 -37.47 -31.09 7.14
N ILE A 204 -38.07 -30.31 8.04
CA ILE A 204 -39.40 -30.59 8.60
C ILE A 204 -40.45 -30.62 7.48
N ASP A 205 -40.43 -29.61 6.60
CA ASP A 205 -41.39 -29.52 5.49
C ASP A 205 -41.21 -30.64 4.47
N LYS A 206 -39.96 -31.04 4.20
CA LYS A 206 -39.67 -32.19 3.34
C LYS A 206 -40.27 -33.48 3.92
N LYS A 207 -40.04 -33.75 5.21
CA LYS A 207 -40.60 -34.94 5.89
C LYS A 207 -42.12 -34.96 5.90
N LYS A 208 -42.79 -33.81 6.11
CA LYS A 208 -44.25 -33.72 6.04
C LYS A 208 -44.81 -34.12 4.67
N ARG A 209 -44.16 -33.71 3.58
CA ARG A 209 -44.55 -34.07 2.21
C ARG A 209 -44.37 -35.55 1.91
N GLU A 210 -43.31 -36.16 2.45
CA GLU A 210 -43.06 -37.60 2.30
C GLU A 210 -44.09 -38.46 3.04
N LEU A 211 -44.59 -38.00 4.19
CA LEU A 211 -45.61 -38.70 4.99
C LEU A 211 -47.04 -38.56 4.45
N THR A 212 -47.29 -37.60 3.55
CA THR A 212 -48.61 -37.35 2.95
C THR A 212 -48.77 -37.93 1.54
N ARG A 213 -47.77 -38.69 1.07
CA ARG A 213 -47.74 -39.36 -0.24
C ARG A 213 -47.89 -40.86 -0.08
#